data_AF-A0A4Y8CC10-F1
#
_entry.id   AF-A0A4Y8CC10-F1
#
_cell.length_a   1.000
_cell.length_b   1.000
_cell.length_c   1.000
_cell.angle_alpha   90.00
_cell.angle_beta   90.00
_cell.angle_gamma   90.00
#
_symmetry.space_group_name_H-M   'P 1'
#
loop_
_entity.id
_entity.type
_entity.pdbx_description
1 polymer ?
#
loop_
_entity_poly.entity_id
_entity_poly.type
_entity_poly.pdbx_seq_one_letter_code
_entity_poly.pdbx_strand_id
1 'polypeptide(L)' 'GILLSISAKNQVKNNKELLANLPSNLKLKEIQIKGLKEEIVLEILD' A
#
# COMPACT_ATOMS: atom_id res chain seq x y z
N GLY A 1 2.62 -11.68 -2.35
CA GLY A 1 2.28 -10.86 -1.16
C GLY A 1 0.95 -10.14 -1.38
N ILE A 2 0.24 -9.78 -0.30
CA ILE A 2 -1.11 -9.17 -0.35
C ILE A 2 -1.12 -7.94 -1.26
N LEU A 3 -0.19 -7.00 -1.09
CA LEU A 3 -0.09 -5.80 -1.92
C LEU A 3 0.08 -6.12 -3.40
N LEU A 4 0.97 -7.06 -3.75
CA LEU A 4 1.20 -7.48 -5.14
C LEU A 4 -0.08 -8.07 -5.76
N SER A 5 -0.85 -8.83 -4.98
CA SER A 5 -2.12 -9.41 -5.44
C SER A 5 -3.18 -8.33 -5.69
N ILE A 6 -3.21 -7.27 -4.89
CA ILE A 6 -4.13 -6.15 -5.04
C ILE A 6 -3.72 -5.29 -6.24
N SER A 7 -2.42 -5.03 -6.40
CA SER A 7 -1.90 -4.33 -7.57
C SER A 7 -2.29 -5.03 -8.86
N ALA A 8 -2.16 -6.37 -8.90
CA ALA A 8 -2.52 -7.16 -10.07
C ALA A 8 -4.05 -7.18 -10.30
N LYS A 9 -4.86 -7.41 -9.26
CA LYS A 9 -6.32 -7.46 -9.36
C LYS A 9 -6.93 -6.14 -9.84
N ASN A 10 -6.43 -5.02 -9.32
CA ASN A 10 -6.98 -3.69 -9.59
C ASN A 10 -6.20 -2.95 -10.68
N GLN A 11 -5.26 -3.61 -11.37
CA GLN A 11 -4.39 -3.04 -12.41
C GLN A 11 -3.74 -1.70 -11.99
N VAL A 12 -3.32 -1.64 -10.72
CA VAL A 12 -2.79 -0.43 -10.08
C VAL A 12 -1.46 -0.04 -10.73
N LYS A 13 -1.35 1.22 -11.16
CA LYS A 13 -0.16 1.72 -11.85
C LYS A 13 0.75 2.58 -10.98
N ASN A 14 0.28 2.99 -9.81
CA ASN A 14 1.01 3.87 -8.90
C ASN A 14 0.61 3.66 -7.44
N ASN A 15 1.43 4.19 -6.52
CA ASN A 15 1.22 4.02 -5.07
C ASN A 15 -0.07 4.71 -4.58
N LYS A 16 -0.51 5.80 -5.21
CA LYS A 16 -1.78 6.47 -4.83
C LYS A 16 -2.99 5.57 -5.07
N GLU A 17 -3.04 4.93 -6.24
CA GLU A 17 -4.06 3.94 -6.58
C GLU A 17 -3.97 2.70 -5.69
N LEU A 18 -2.76 2.28 -5.29
CA LEU A 18 -2.58 1.15 -4.37
C LEU A 18 -3.20 1.45 -3.00
N LEU A 19 -2.91 2.63 -2.46
CA LEU A 19 -3.39 3.08 -1.16
C LEU A 19 -4.92 3.25 -1.14
N ALA A 20 -5.51 3.70 -2.25
CA ALA A 20 -6.97 3.82 -2.40
C ALA A 20 -7.68 2.46 -2.48
N ASN A 21 -6.97 1.41 -2.91
CA ASN A 21 -7.50 0.06 -3.05
C ASN A 21 -6.99 -0.89 -1.95
N LEU A 22 -6.52 -0.34 -0.82
CA LEU A 22 -6.12 -1.16 0.31
C LEU A 22 -7.33 -1.95 0.84
N PRO A 23 -7.11 -3.21 1.24
CA PRO A 23 -8.15 -4.03 1.81
C PRO A 23 -8.51 -3.48 3.20
N SER A 24 -9.75 -3.69 3.66
CA SER A 24 -10.26 -3.10 4.90
C SER A 24 -9.49 -3.49 6.17
N ASN A 25 -8.75 -4.60 6.12
CA ASN A 25 -7.88 -5.08 7.19
C ASN A 25 -6.46 -4.48 7.15
N LEU A 26 -6.16 -3.57 6.22
CA LEU A 26 -4.89 -2.85 6.14
C LEU A 26 -5.16 -1.35 6.11
N LYS A 27 -4.59 -0.64 7.09
CA LYS A 27 -4.64 0.81 7.16
C LYS A 27 -3.26 1.40 6.95
N LEU A 28 -3.20 2.49 6.19
CA LEU A 28 -1.98 3.27 6.08
C LEU A 28 -1.65 3.92 7.43
N LYS A 29 -0.48 3.58 7.98
CA LYS A 29 0.02 4.14 9.22
C LYS A 29 0.95 5.32 8.95
N GLU A 30 1.90 5.14 8.04
CA GLU A 30 2.91 6.16 7.76
C GLU A 30 3.51 5.99 6.36
N ILE A 31 3.96 7.10 5.77
CA ILE A 31 4.83 7.10 4.59
C ILE A 31 6.12 7.82 4.98
N GLN A 32 7.25 7.12 4.88
CA GLN A 32 8.57 7.65 5.19
C GLN A 32 9.40 7.75 3.91
N ILE A 33 10.05 8.88 3.69
CA ILE A 33 11.00 9.04 2.58
C ILE A 33 12.41 8.83 3.14
N LYS A 34 13.04 7.70 2.76
CA LYS A 34 14.41 7.35 3.15
C LYS A 34 15.35 7.53 1.95
N GLY A 35 15.85 8.75 1.80
CA GLY A 35 16.73 9.14 0.68
C GLY A 35 16.00 9.03 -0.66
N LEU A 36 16.44 8.12 -1.53
CA LEU A 36 15.82 7.87 -2.85
C LEU A 36 14.69 6.82 -2.80
N LYS A 37 14.27 6.39 -1.61
CA LYS A 37 13.24 5.36 -1.44
C LYS A 37 12.06 5.89 -0.65
N GLU A 38 10.86 5.48 -1.06
CA GLU A 38 9.62 5.65 -0.31
C GLU A 38 9.32 4.34 0.43
N GLU A 39 9.13 4.42 1.74
CA GLU A 39 8.70 3.33 2.60
C GLU A 39 7.26 3.58 3.05
N ILE A 40 6.38 2.64 2.76
CA ILE A 40 4.96 2.70 3.14
C ILE A 40 4.75 1.71 4.28
N VAL A 41 4.41 2.24 5.46
CA VAL A 41 4.11 1.44 6.65
C VAL A 41 2.60 1.25 6.75
N LEU A 42 2.18 -0.01 6.72
CA LEU A 42 0.78 -0.40 6.86
C LEU A 42 0.59 -1.10 8.20
N GLU A 43 -0.54 -0.83 8.84
CA GLU A 43 -1.01 -1.49 10.04
C GLU A 43 -2.12 -2.47 9.68
N ILE A 44 -2.04 -3.69 10.23
CA ILE A 44 -3.10 -4.68 10.08
C ILE A 44 -4.15 -4.39 11.16
N LEU A 45 -5.39 -4.21 10.73
CA LEU A 45 -6.55 -4.10 11.60
C LEU A 45 -7.23 -5.47 11.65
N ASP A 46 -7.28 -6.05 12.86
CA ASP A 46 -8.02 -7.29 13.17
C ASP A 46 -9.54 -7.09 13.00
#